data_AF-A0A6G1I4W6-F1
#
_entry.id   AF-A0A6G1I4W6-F1
#
_cell.length_a   1.000
_cell.length_b   1.000
_cell.length_c   1.000
_cell.angle_alpha   90.00
_cell.angle_beta   90.00
_cell.angle_gamma   90.00
#
_symmetry.space_group_name_H-M   'P 1'
#
loop_
_entity.id
_entity.type
_entity.pdbx_description
1 polymer ?
#
loop_
_entity_poly.entity_id
_entity_poly.type
_entity_poly.pdbx_seq_one_letter_code
_entity_poly.pdbx_strand_id
1 'polypeptide(L)'
;MDDLEEAIKVTRMAVDITPSDHPDLTGRLNNLGNKLASRYRRTGKMDDLEEAIKVTQTAVEITPSDHPDLAIWLNNWGNKLASRYRRTGKMDDLEEASSSAAALDTYRRAWHCPNAPPFVRLRASRHALLLLQDREDFEAAYRISVDALDLLPRVHTRSLSRNDQQHVVSLFSGLATSACSLALQLGKPPSEALEVLEKGRALILGLLIDDRSDVSALRAVYPDLCTKYESLREEVNTPIKSNTDQRLRQIALERFSEAIEELEKCTEEIRRLPQFSRFQKALAIEEMQKCSAEGCIIVMRTALTE
;
A
#
# COMPACT_ATOMS: atom_id res chain seq x y z
N MET A 1 -30.86 -6.77 1.19
CA MET A 1 -30.62 -5.41 0.64
C MET A 1 -30.98 -4.36 1.66
N ASP A 2 -32.03 -4.64 2.43
CA ASP A 2 -32.59 -3.84 3.52
C ASP A 2 -31.54 -3.39 4.55
N ASP A 3 -30.67 -4.29 5.02
CA ASP A 3 -29.59 -3.92 5.96
C ASP A 3 -28.64 -2.85 5.39
N LEU A 4 -28.37 -2.88 4.09
CA LEU A 4 -27.50 -1.91 3.43
C LEU A 4 -28.20 -0.55 3.28
N GLU A 5 -29.50 -0.56 2.98
CA GLU A 5 -30.29 0.67 2.87
C GLU A 5 -30.45 1.35 4.23
N GLU A 6 -30.75 0.59 5.28
CA GLU A 6 -30.83 1.12 6.65
C GLU A 6 -29.45 1.63 7.10
N ALA A 7 -28.37 0.89 6.80
CA ALA A 7 -27.02 1.36 7.10
C ALA A 7 -26.67 2.67 6.38
N ILE A 8 -27.08 2.85 5.11
CA ILE A 8 -26.89 4.11 4.38
C ILE A 8 -27.67 5.23 5.04
N LYS A 9 -28.96 5.00 5.36
CA LYS A 9 -29.83 5.97 6.01
C LYS A 9 -29.26 6.43 7.36
N VAL A 10 -28.89 5.51 8.24
CA VAL A 10 -28.28 5.83 9.54
C VAL A 10 -26.97 6.57 9.38
N THR A 11 -26.13 6.19 8.41
CA THR A 11 -24.85 6.88 8.17
C THR A 11 -25.05 8.29 7.63
N ARG A 12 -26.06 8.52 6.77
CA ARG A 12 -26.44 9.87 6.33
C ARG A 12 -26.89 10.73 7.50
N MET A 13 -27.82 10.23 8.32
CA MET A 13 -28.26 10.94 9.52
C MET A 13 -27.07 11.29 10.43
N ALA A 14 -26.13 10.36 10.58
CA ALA A 14 -24.92 10.60 11.36
C ALA A 14 -24.02 11.69 10.77
N VAL A 15 -23.88 11.77 9.44
CA VAL A 15 -23.18 12.87 8.78
C VAL A 15 -23.92 14.19 9.02
N ASP A 16 -25.24 14.22 8.83
CA ASP A 16 -26.05 15.43 8.90
C ASP A 16 -26.07 16.07 10.30
N ILE A 17 -26.02 15.27 11.37
CA ILE A 17 -25.99 15.77 12.75
C ILE A 17 -24.57 16.10 13.26
N THR A 18 -23.53 15.70 12.53
CA THR A 18 -22.14 15.92 12.95
C THR A 18 -21.70 17.33 12.54
N PRO A 19 -21.24 18.18 13.46
CA PRO A 19 -20.74 19.52 13.13
C PRO A 19 -19.60 19.49 12.11
N SER A 20 -19.50 20.53 11.28
CA SER A 20 -18.51 20.62 10.20
C SER A 20 -17.05 20.59 10.67
N ASP A 21 -16.80 21.04 11.90
CA ASP A 21 -15.50 21.08 12.56
C ASP A 21 -15.22 19.83 13.42
N HIS A 22 -16.17 18.88 13.47
CA HIS A 22 -16.02 17.69 14.29
C HIS A 22 -15.04 16.68 13.64
N PRO A 23 -14.05 16.15 14.38
CA PRO A 23 -13.01 15.29 13.82
C PRO A 23 -13.53 14.00 13.16
N ASP A 24 -14.62 13.43 13.69
CA ASP A 24 -15.22 12.21 13.13
C ASP A 24 -15.98 12.43 11.80
N LEU A 25 -16.22 13.68 11.38
CA LEU A 25 -17.01 13.95 10.17
C LEU A 25 -16.37 13.30 8.94
N THR A 26 -15.05 13.39 8.81
CA THR A 26 -14.26 12.77 7.72
C THR A 26 -14.49 11.26 7.65
N GLY A 27 -14.41 10.57 8.79
CA GLY A 27 -14.67 9.14 8.90
C GLY A 27 -16.10 8.76 8.56
N ARG A 28 -17.09 9.55 8.99
CA ARG A 28 -18.52 9.35 8.67
C ARG A 28 -18.80 9.53 7.19
N LEU A 29 -18.25 10.57 6.56
CA LEU A 29 -18.36 10.80 5.11
C LEU A 29 -17.74 9.66 4.30
N ASN A 30 -16.56 9.19 4.69
CA ASN A 30 -15.93 8.06 4.02
C ASN A 30 -16.76 6.76 4.18
N ASN A 31 -17.32 6.52 5.37
CA ASN A 31 -18.19 5.37 5.62
C ASN A 31 -19.46 5.43 4.76
N LEU A 32 -20.06 6.61 4.62
CA LEU A 32 -21.20 6.83 3.72
C LEU A 32 -20.82 6.49 2.28
N GLY A 33 -19.70 7.03 1.79
CA GLY A 33 -19.19 6.74 0.44
C GLY A 33 -18.91 5.26 0.20
N ASN A 34 -18.42 4.53 1.20
CA ASN A 34 -18.20 3.08 1.09
C ASN A 34 -19.51 2.28 1.01
N LYS A 35 -20.54 2.67 1.78
CA LYS A 35 -21.86 2.04 1.70
C LYS A 35 -22.56 2.33 0.37
N LEU A 36 -22.49 3.56 -0.12
CA LEU A 36 -23.00 3.95 -1.44
C LEU A 36 -22.31 3.18 -2.58
N ALA A 37 -20.98 3.08 -2.56
CA ALA A 37 -20.24 2.27 -3.53
C ALA A 37 -20.57 0.76 -3.42
N SER A 38 -20.91 0.28 -2.22
CA SER A 38 -21.41 -1.09 -2.05
C SER A 38 -22.80 -1.27 -2.69
N ARG A 39 -23.69 -0.28 -2.54
CA ARG A 39 -25.00 -0.28 -3.20
C ARG A 39 -24.84 -0.26 -4.71
N TYR A 40 -23.99 0.62 -5.24
CA TYR A 40 -23.63 0.66 -6.66
C TYR A 40 -23.20 -0.71 -7.20
N ARG A 41 -22.29 -1.41 -6.52
CA ARG A 41 -21.83 -2.74 -6.96
C ARG A 41 -22.95 -3.76 -7.05
N ARG A 42 -24.02 -3.61 -6.27
CA ARG A 42 -25.20 -4.51 -6.28
C ARG A 42 -26.27 -4.09 -7.28
N THR A 43 -26.45 -2.79 -7.49
CA THR A 43 -27.57 -2.23 -8.28
C THR A 43 -27.18 -1.78 -9.68
N GLY A 44 -25.89 -1.47 -9.90
CA GLY A 44 -25.38 -0.85 -11.12
C GLY A 44 -25.80 0.61 -11.32
N LYS A 45 -26.51 1.23 -10.37
CA LYS A 45 -27.05 2.59 -10.51
C LYS A 45 -25.94 3.63 -10.40
N MET A 46 -25.57 4.28 -11.51
CA MET A 46 -24.46 5.24 -11.56
C MET A 46 -24.60 6.39 -10.55
N ASP A 47 -25.82 6.83 -10.23
CA ASP A 47 -26.08 7.84 -9.19
C ASP A 47 -25.48 7.46 -7.83
N ASP A 48 -25.47 6.17 -7.48
CA ASP A 48 -24.87 5.67 -6.24
C ASP A 48 -23.35 5.85 -6.25
N LEU A 49 -22.71 5.67 -7.42
CA LEU A 49 -21.26 5.84 -7.57
C LEU A 49 -20.89 7.33 -7.59
N GLU A 50 -21.67 8.15 -8.30
CA GLU A 50 -21.54 9.61 -8.34
C GLU A 50 -21.63 10.22 -6.93
N GLU A 51 -22.65 9.83 -6.17
CA GLU A 51 -22.79 10.28 -4.78
C GLU A 51 -21.62 9.79 -3.92
N ALA A 52 -21.22 8.51 -4.09
CA ALA A 52 -20.09 7.96 -3.36
C ALA A 52 -18.78 8.71 -3.63
N ILE A 53 -18.54 9.14 -4.88
CA ILE A 53 -17.38 9.96 -5.26
C ILE A 53 -17.44 11.30 -4.53
N LYS A 54 -18.57 12.01 -4.63
CA LYS A 54 -18.76 13.34 -4.03
C LYS A 54 -18.52 13.33 -2.52
N VAL A 55 -19.13 12.40 -1.79
CA VAL A 55 -18.97 12.35 -0.32
C VAL A 55 -17.54 12.00 0.11
N THR A 56 -16.83 11.14 -0.65
CA THR A 56 -15.41 10.86 -0.35
C THR A 56 -14.47 11.98 -0.77
N GLN A 57 -14.81 12.74 -1.82
CA GLN A 57 -14.08 13.94 -2.19
C GLN A 57 -14.17 14.97 -1.06
N THR A 58 -15.38 15.23 -0.54
CA THR A 58 -15.57 16.14 0.61
C THR A 58 -14.77 15.67 1.83
N ALA A 59 -14.74 14.36 2.11
CA ALA A 59 -13.92 13.83 3.20
C ALA A 59 -12.42 14.15 3.01
N VAL A 60 -11.90 14.03 1.79
CA VAL A 60 -10.49 14.38 1.47
C VAL A 60 -10.25 15.88 1.59
N GLU A 61 -11.17 16.72 1.11
CA GLU A 61 -11.03 18.18 1.09
C GLU A 61 -11.00 18.80 2.50
N ILE A 62 -11.78 18.26 3.44
CA ILE A 62 -11.80 18.75 4.82
C ILE A 62 -10.77 18.08 5.73
N THR A 63 -10.04 17.06 5.24
CA THR A 63 -8.99 16.39 6.01
C THR A 63 -7.68 17.16 5.88
N PRO A 64 -7.03 17.56 6.99
CA PRO A 64 -5.71 18.20 6.98
C PRO A 64 -4.64 17.35 6.27
N SER A 65 -3.65 18.00 5.63
CA SER A 65 -2.63 17.31 4.83
C SER A 65 -1.70 16.39 5.64
N ASP A 66 -1.58 16.63 6.93
CA ASP A 66 -0.80 15.87 7.90
C ASP A 66 -1.62 14.78 8.61
N HIS A 67 -2.92 14.69 8.36
CA HIS A 67 -3.79 13.72 9.00
C HIS A 67 -3.44 12.27 8.57
N PRO A 68 -3.29 11.33 9.50
CA PRO A 68 -2.83 9.96 9.20
C PRO A 68 -3.77 9.19 8.28
N ASP A 69 -5.09 9.40 8.43
CA ASP A 69 -6.08 8.69 7.65
C ASP A 69 -6.27 9.31 6.25
N LEU A 70 -5.59 10.43 5.93
CA LEU A 70 -5.74 11.08 4.62
C LEU A 70 -5.41 10.12 3.48
N ALA A 71 -4.35 9.32 3.62
CA ALA A 71 -4.00 8.31 2.61
C ALA A 71 -5.07 7.22 2.46
N ILE A 72 -5.82 6.90 3.52
CA ILE A 72 -6.94 5.97 3.48
C ILE A 72 -8.10 6.59 2.70
N TRP A 73 -8.43 7.86 2.97
CA TRP A 73 -9.48 8.59 2.28
C TRP A 73 -9.17 8.78 0.79
N LEU A 74 -7.93 9.15 0.46
CA LEU A 74 -7.44 9.25 -0.91
C LEU A 74 -7.52 7.91 -1.66
N ASN A 75 -7.13 6.80 -1.02
CA ASN A 75 -7.29 5.47 -1.59
C ASN A 75 -8.75 5.12 -1.89
N ASN A 76 -9.67 5.44 -0.97
CA ASN A 76 -11.08 5.14 -1.14
C ASN A 76 -11.71 6.01 -2.25
N TRP A 77 -11.35 7.28 -2.32
CA TRP A 77 -11.80 8.18 -3.38
C TRP A 77 -11.26 7.75 -4.75
N GLY A 78 -9.95 7.51 -4.85
CA GLY A 78 -9.30 6.99 -6.06
C GLY A 78 -9.93 5.70 -6.57
N ASN A 79 -10.28 4.78 -5.66
CA ASN A 79 -10.97 3.53 -6.02
C ASN A 79 -12.34 3.76 -6.68
N LYS A 80 -13.07 4.78 -6.24
CA LYS A 80 -14.37 5.12 -6.84
C LYS A 80 -14.19 5.81 -8.19
N LEU A 81 -13.20 6.70 -8.33
CA LEU A 81 -12.83 7.31 -9.61
C LEU A 81 -12.38 6.25 -10.64
N ALA A 82 -11.52 5.31 -10.23
CA ALA A 82 -11.11 4.19 -11.07
C ALA A 82 -12.27 3.23 -11.40
N SER A 83 -13.24 3.08 -10.48
CA SER A 83 -14.47 2.34 -10.77
C SER A 83 -15.36 3.07 -11.78
N ARG A 84 -15.43 4.41 -11.73
CA ARG A 84 -16.15 5.21 -12.73
C ARG A 84 -15.48 5.04 -14.09
N TYR A 85 -14.17 5.27 -14.18
CA TYR A 85 -13.36 5.07 -15.38
C TYR A 85 -13.65 3.72 -16.08
N ARG A 86 -13.51 2.59 -15.35
CA ARG A 86 -13.76 1.25 -15.92
C ARG A 86 -15.20 0.99 -16.36
N ARG A 87 -16.16 1.78 -15.88
CA ARG A 87 -17.60 1.62 -16.15
C ARG A 87 -18.09 2.57 -17.24
N THR A 88 -17.49 3.76 -17.33
CA THR A 88 -17.80 4.78 -18.33
C THR A 88 -16.90 4.73 -19.56
N GLY A 89 -15.86 3.88 -19.59
CA GLY A 89 -14.93 3.67 -20.73
C GLY A 89 -15.57 3.12 -22.02
N LYS A 90 -16.87 3.34 -22.22
CA LYS A 90 -17.62 3.15 -23.46
C LYS A 90 -18.53 4.33 -23.81
N MET A 91 -18.56 5.42 -23.03
CA MET A 91 -19.57 6.47 -23.14
C MET A 91 -19.04 7.90 -23.34
N ASP A 92 -17.82 8.28 -22.90
CA ASP A 92 -17.22 9.58 -23.22
C ASP A 92 -15.71 9.64 -22.91
N ASP A 93 -14.87 9.81 -23.94
CA ASP A 93 -13.39 9.78 -23.85
C ASP A 93 -12.81 10.87 -22.91
N LEU A 94 -13.48 12.02 -22.78
CA LEU A 94 -13.02 13.14 -21.94
C LEU A 94 -13.31 12.95 -20.45
N GLU A 95 -14.49 12.45 -20.10
CA GLU A 95 -14.82 12.10 -18.71
C GLU A 95 -13.99 10.89 -18.23
N GLU A 96 -13.71 9.97 -19.15
CA GLU A 96 -12.81 8.83 -18.96
C GLU A 96 -11.39 9.30 -18.60
N ALA A 97 -10.78 10.13 -19.44
CA ALA A 97 -9.43 10.64 -19.22
C ALA A 97 -9.33 11.44 -17.91
N SER A 98 -10.36 12.25 -17.61
CA SER A 98 -10.42 13.06 -16.40
C SER A 98 -10.55 12.20 -15.14
N SER A 99 -11.41 11.18 -15.15
CA SER A 99 -11.62 10.29 -14.01
C SER A 99 -10.39 9.43 -13.71
N SER A 100 -9.72 8.90 -14.74
CA SER A 100 -8.50 8.11 -14.55
C SER A 100 -7.31 8.98 -14.14
N ALA A 101 -7.17 10.19 -14.69
CA ALA A 101 -6.13 11.12 -14.27
C ALA A 101 -6.32 11.56 -12.81
N ALA A 102 -7.56 11.88 -12.42
CA ALA A 102 -7.89 12.19 -11.04
C ALA A 102 -7.62 11.00 -10.11
N ALA A 103 -7.98 9.77 -10.52
CA ALA A 103 -7.66 8.57 -9.74
C ALA A 103 -6.14 8.42 -9.56
N LEU A 104 -5.34 8.56 -10.63
CA LEU A 104 -3.88 8.49 -10.53
C LEU A 104 -3.29 9.56 -9.61
N ASP A 105 -3.78 10.80 -9.67
CA ASP A 105 -3.37 11.87 -8.76
C ASP A 105 -3.65 11.49 -7.31
N THR A 106 -4.86 11.00 -7.01
CA THR A 106 -5.23 10.60 -5.65
C THR A 106 -4.37 9.46 -5.12
N TYR A 107 -4.05 8.45 -5.94
CA TYR A 107 -3.17 7.37 -5.54
C TYR A 107 -1.73 7.85 -5.33
N ARG A 108 -1.22 8.77 -6.17
CA ARG A 108 0.11 9.37 -5.98
C ARG A 108 0.17 10.16 -4.68
N ARG A 109 -0.83 10.97 -4.38
CA ARG A 109 -0.94 11.69 -3.10
C ARG A 109 -0.97 10.73 -1.90
N ALA A 110 -1.70 9.62 -2.00
CA ALA A 110 -1.72 8.60 -0.95
C ALA A 110 -0.36 7.88 -0.81
N TRP A 111 0.31 7.57 -1.92
CA TRP A 111 1.63 6.95 -1.96
C TRP A 111 2.71 7.82 -1.29
N HIS A 112 2.64 9.15 -1.50
CA HIS A 112 3.59 10.12 -0.98
C HIS A 112 3.22 10.71 0.39
N CYS A 113 2.13 10.25 1.02
CA CYS A 113 1.75 10.71 2.36
C CYS A 113 2.73 10.15 3.40
N PRO A 114 3.59 10.97 4.04
CA PRO A 114 4.68 10.48 4.88
C PRO A 114 4.16 9.86 6.19
N ASN A 115 3.06 10.38 6.72
CA ASN A 115 2.45 9.95 8.00
C ASN A 115 1.58 8.69 7.84
N ALA A 116 1.39 8.20 6.62
CA ALA A 116 0.58 7.02 6.37
C ALA A 116 1.40 5.74 6.59
N PRO A 117 0.82 4.71 7.23
CA PRO A 117 1.48 3.42 7.36
C PRO A 117 1.96 2.87 6.01
N PRO A 118 3.15 2.23 5.92
CA PRO A 118 3.69 1.69 4.67
C PRO A 118 2.70 0.81 3.90
N PHE A 119 1.88 0.04 4.63
CA PHE A 119 0.81 -0.76 4.07
C PHE A 119 -0.23 0.04 3.27
N VAL A 120 -0.69 1.19 3.79
CA VAL A 120 -1.67 2.06 3.13
C VAL A 120 -1.09 2.67 1.86
N ARG A 121 0.20 3.04 1.92
CA ARG A 121 0.94 3.58 0.77
C ARG A 121 1.08 2.51 -0.32
N LEU A 122 1.48 1.28 0.03
CA LEU A 122 1.56 0.17 -0.92
C LEU A 122 0.23 -0.20 -1.57
N ARG A 123 -0.87 -0.07 -0.83
CA ARG A 123 -2.19 -0.25 -1.42
C ARG A 123 -2.47 0.80 -2.51
N ALA A 124 -2.06 2.05 -2.29
CA ALA A 124 -2.16 3.10 -3.30
C ALA A 124 -1.30 2.80 -4.53
N SER A 125 -0.05 2.36 -4.33
CA SER A 125 0.84 2.02 -5.44
C SER A 125 0.30 0.85 -6.27
N ARG A 126 -0.32 -0.16 -5.65
CA ARG A 126 -1.00 -1.25 -6.37
C ARG A 126 -2.14 -0.73 -7.24
N HIS A 127 -3.00 0.12 -6.68
CA HIS A 127 -4.13 0.66 -7.44
C HIS A 127 -3.66 1.56 -8.60
N ALA A 128 -2.63 2.37 -8.37
CA ALA A 128 -2.00 3.16 -9.42
C ALA A 128 -1.34 2.28 -10.50
N LEU A 129 -0.63 1.22 -10.11
CA LEU A 129 -0.01 0.26 -11.04
C LEU A 129 -1.05 -0.33 -11.99
N LEU A 130 -2.15 -0.86 -11.45
CA LEU A 130 -3.21 -1.45 -12.27
C LEU A 130 -3.80 -0.42 -13.24
N LEU A 131 -4.06 0.80 -12.77
CA LEU A 131 -4.62 1.85 -13.62
C LEU A 131 -3.63 2.36 -14.69
N LEU A 132 -2.33 2.38 -14.40
CA LEU A 132 -1.30 2.73 -15.39
C LEU A 132 -1.16 1.63 -16.45
N GLN A 133 -1.30 0.35 -16.06
CA GLN A 133 -1.34 -0.77 -17.00
C GLN A 133 -2.57 -0.71 -17.90
N ASP A 134 -3.75 -0.42 -17.35
CA ASP A 134 -4.99 -0.23 -18.13
C ASP A 134 -4.86 0.92 -19.14
N ARG A 135 -4.05 1.94 -18.83
CA ARG A 135 -3.77 3.11 -19.69
C ARG A 135 -2.56 2.94 -20.61
N GLU A 136 -1.90 1.77 -20.58
CA GLU A 136 -0.67 1.47 -21.34
C GLU A 136 0.52 2.41 -21.04
N ASP A 137 0.53 3.09 -19.89
CA ASP A 137 1.67 3.89 -19.43
C ASP A 137 2.68 2.98 -18.70
N PHE A 138 3.36 2.15 -19.49
CA PHE A 138 4.24 1.10 -18.99
C PHE A 138 5.47 1.63 -18.25
N GLU A 139 5.97 2.81 -18.63
CA GLU A 139 7.13 3.43 -17.96
C GLU A 139 6.77 3.89 -16.54
N ALA A 140 5.65 4.61 -16.38
CA ALA A 140 5.18 5.00 -15.06
C ALA A 140 4.77 3.77 -14.23
N ALA A 141 4.16 2.75 -14.85
CA ALA A 141 3.83 1.49 -14.21
C ALA A 141 5.09 0.76 -13.70
N TYR A 142 6.16 0.72 -14.49
CA TYR A 142 7.43 0.13 -14.08
C TYR A 142 8.00 0.86 -12.87
N ARG A 143 8.13 2.20 -12.95
CA ARG A 143 8.67 3.01 -11.85
C ARG A 143 7.93 2.80 -10.53
N ILE A 144 6.60 2.89 -10.54
CA ILE A 144 5.81 2.72 -9.30
C ILE A 144 5.91 1.29 -8.75
N SER A 145 6.07 0.29 -9.62
CA SER A 145 6.25 -1.10 -9.18
C SER A 145 7.59 -1.32 -8.48
N VAL A 146 8.67 -0.72 -8.99
CA VAL A 146 10.00 -0.77 -8.36
C VAL A 146 10.00 -0.02 -7.04
N ASP A 147 9.45 1.19 -7.00
CA ASP A 147 9.34 1.99 -5.77
C ASP A 147 8.53 1.26 -4.69
N ALA A 148 7.46 0.55 -5.09
CA ALA A 148 6.68 -0.29 -4.19
C ALA A 148 7.48 -1.47 -3.65
N LEU A 149 8.30 -2.14 -4.47
CA LEU A 149 9.20 -3.20 -4.00
C LEU A 149 10.23 -2.68 -2.98
N ASP A 150 10.69 -1.44 -3.13
CA ASP A 150 11.62 -0.82 -2.18
C ASP A 150 10.98 -0.46 -0.83
N LEU A 151 9.65 -0.28 -0.79
CA LEU A 151 8.91 -0.03 0.45
C LEU A 151 8.50 -1.33 1.17
N LEU A 152 8.43 -2.48 0.48
CA LEU A 152 8.05 -3.77 1.08
C LEU A 152 8.85 -4.16 2.34
N PRO A 153 10.18 -3.94 2.46
CA PRO A 153 10.91 -4.21 3.69
C PRO A 153 10.37 -3.49 4.94
N ARG A 154 9.64 -2.39 4.76
CA ARG A 154 9.05 -1.62 5.86
C ARG A 154 7.69 -2.16 6.32
N VAL A 155 7.09 -3.09 5.58
CA VAL A 155 5.82 -3.74 5.97
C VAL A 155 6.11 -4.93 6.88
N HIS A 156 5.39 -5.03 7.99
CA HIS A 156 5.45 -6.20 8.84
C HIS A 156 4.04 -6.71 9.14
N THR A 157 3.90 -8.03 9.17
CA THR A 157 2.62 -8.71 9.31
C THR A 157 2.54 -9.51 10.63
N ARG A 158 3.63 -9.58 11.40
CA ARG A 158 3.76 -10.50 12.55
C ARG A 158 2.76 -10.28 13.69
N SER A 159 2.33 -9.05 13.94
CA SER A 159 1.30 -8.72 14.95
C SER A 159 -0.13 -9.00 14.46
N LEU A 160 -0.29 -9.31 13.18
CA LEU A 160 -1.59 -9.56 12.57
C LEU A 160 -1.99 -11.04 12.71
N SER A 161 -3.30 -11.30 12.73
CA SER A 161 -3.80 -12.67 12.66
C SER A 161 -3.35 -13.33 11.35
N ARG A 162 -3.21 -14.65 11.30
CA ARG A 162 -2.79 -15.36 10.09
C ARG A 162 -3.65 -15.01 8.85
N ASN A 163 -4.93 -14.75 9.05
CA ASN A 163 -5.84 -14.31 7.98
C ASN A 163 -5.51 -12.89 7.48
N ASP A 164 -5.21 -11.98 8.40
CA ASP A 164 -4.79 -10.61 8.07
C ASP A 164 -3.41 -10.60 7.43
N GLN A 165 -2.49 -11.47 7.85
CA GLN A 165 -1.20 -11.68 7.19
C GLN A 165 -1.38 -12.11 5.73
N GLN A 166 -2.24 -13.12 5.49
CA GLN A 166 -2.56 -13.56 4.13
C GLN A 166 -3.21 -12.45 3.30
N HIS A 167 -4.11 -11.66 3.91
CA HIS A 167 -4.71 -10.51 3.24
C HIS A 167 -3.66 -9.47 2.84
N VAL A 168 -2.76 -9.12 3.75
CA VAL A 168 -1.67 -8.18 3.48
C VAL A 168 -0.76 -8.72 2.36
N VAL A 169 -0.38 -10.00 2.40
CA VAL A 169 0.45 -10.61 1.35
C VAL A 169 -0.25 -10.65 0.00
N SER A 170 -1.55 -10.93 -0.03
CA SER A 170 -2.32 -10.96 -1.28
C SER A 170 -2.29 -9.62 -2.02
N LEU A 171 -2.14 -8.49 -1.30
CA LEU A 171 -2.13 -7.15 -1.88
C LEU A 171 -0.83 -6.83 -2.64
N PHE A 172 0.28 -7.48 -2.33
CA PHE A 172 1.53 -7.31 -3.08
C PHE A 172 1.94 -8.55 -3.86
N SER A 173 1.12 -9.61 -3.83
CA SER A 173 1.23 -10.71 -4.77
C SER A 173 1.13 -10.20 -6.21
N GLY A 174 2.05 -10.69 -7.04
CA GLY A 174 2.19 -10.29 -8.44
C GLY A 174 3.00 -9.01 -8.68
N LEU A 175 3.35 -8.22 -7.65
CA LEU A 175 4.07 -6.95 -7.84
C LEU A 175 5.45 -7.15 -8.50
N ALA A 176 6.23 -8.12 -8.00
CA ALA A 176 7.53 -8.50 -8.56
C ALA A 176 7.42 -8.97 -10.01
N THR A 177 6.39 -9.78 -10.30
CA THR A 177 6.10 -10.30 -11.64
C THR A 177 5.71 -9.19 -12.60
N SER A 178 4.87 -8.25 -12.17
CA SER A 178 4.50 -7.08 -12.96
C SER A 178 5.72 -6.22 -13.26
N ALA A 179 6.56 -5.93 -12.26
CA ALA A 179 7.78 -5.15 -12.44
C ALA A 179 8.74 -5.81 -13.45
N CYS A 180 8.95 -7.13 -13.33
CA CYS A 180 9.74 -7.92 -14.27
C CYS A 180 9.16 -7.90 -15.69
N SER A 181 7.85 -8.12 -15.83
CA SER A 181 7.17 -8.11 -17.13
C SER A 181 7.27 -6.75 -17.81
N LEU A 182 7.07 -5.67 -17.04
CA LEU A 182 7.17 -4.30 -17.52
C LEU A 182 8.61 -3.96 -17.92
N ALA A 183 9.61 -4.43 -17.16
CA ALA A 183 11.01 -4.25 -17.52
C ALA A 183 11.33 -4.84 -18.90
N LEU A 184 10.92 -6.09 -19.14
CA LEU A 184 11.11 -6.76 -20.43
C LEU A 184 10.38 -6.03 -21.56
N GLN A 185 9.14 -5.58 -21.31
CA GLN A 185 8.33 -4.86 -22.29
C GLN A 185 8.95 -3.50 -22.69
N LEU A 186 9.62 -2.84 -21.74
CA LEU A 186 10.37 -1.59 -21.97
C LEU A 186 11.76 -1.82 -22.60
N GLY A 187 12.11 -3.07 -22.95
CA GLY A 187 13.39 -3.41 -23.58
C GLY A 187 14.59 -3.35 -22.61
N LYS A 188 14.35 -3.38 -21.30
CA LYS A 188 15.42 -3.46 -20.30
C LYS A 188 16.15 -4.80 -20.40
N PRO A 189 17.44 -4.86 -20.05
CA PRO A 189 18.20 -6.10 -20.16
C PRO A 189 17.56 -7.20 -19.29
N PRO A 190 17.51 -8.46 -19.75
CA PRO A 190 16.92 -9.57 -18.99
C PRO A 190 17.51 -9.74 -17.59
N SER A 191 18.77 -9.34 -17.40
CA SER A 191 19.44 -9.33 -16.09
C SER A 191 18.79 -8.37 -15.09
N GLU A 192 18.39 -7.16 -15.52
CA GLU A 192 17.67 -6.18 -14.68
C GLU A 192 16.27 -6.71 -14.35
N ALA A 193 15.55 -7.26 -15.34
CA ALA A 193 14.23 -7.83 -15.13
C ALA A 193 14.27 -9.02 -14.13
N LEU A 194 15.31 -9.85 -14.21
CA LEU A 194 15.52 -10.97 -13.29
C LEU A 194 15.88 -10.48 -11.89
N GLU A 195 16.74 -9.46 -11.77
CA GLU A 195 17.11 -8.88 -10.47
C GLU A 195 15.89 -8.32 -9.74
N VAL A 196 15.02 -7.59 -10.45
CA VAL A 196 13.78 -7.04 -9.88
C VAL A 196 12.83 -8.17 -9.45
N LEU A 197 12.70 -9.22 -10.25
CA LEU A 197 11.88 -10.39 -9.93
C LEU A 197 12.38 -11.09 -8.67
N GLU A 198 13.68 -11.38 -8.59
CA GLU A 198 14.29 -12.07 -7.46
C GLU A 198 14.26 -11.22 -6.19
N LYS A 199 14.50 -9.91 -6.31
CA LYS A 199 14.32 -8.96 -5.21
C LYS A 199 12.91 -9.05 -4.65
N GLY A 200 11.90 -8.91 -5.51
CA GLY A 200 10.51 -8.96 -5.07
C GLY A 200 10.07 -10.32 -4.53
N ARG A 201 10.52 -11.42 -5.15
CA ARG A 201 10.25 -12.79 -4.68
C ARG A 201 10.85 -13.03 -3.30
N ALA A 202 12.12 -12.69 -3.10
CA ALA A 202 12.80 -12.83 -1.81
C ALA A 202 12.15 -11.95 -0.72
N LEU A 203 11.69 -10.75 -1.08
CA LEU A 203 10.97 -9.87 -0.16
C LEU A 203 9.62 -10.46 0.27
N ILE A 204 8.81 -10.90 -0.69
CA ILE A 204 7.47 -11.45 -0.43
C ILE A 204 7.56 -12.79 0.31
N LEU A 205 8.51 -13.65 -0.09
CA LEU A 205 8.77 -14.91 0.60
C LEU A 205 9.28 -14.67 2.02
N GLY A 206 10.17 -13.70 2.22
CA GLY A 206 10.65 -13.31 3.56
C GLY A 206 9.54 -12.78 4.47
N LEU A 207 8.50 -12.14 3.91
CA LEU A 207 7.29 -11.73 4.64
C LEU A 207 6.34 -12.91 4.94
N LEU A 208 6.35 -13.95 4.10
CA LEU A 208 5.53 -15.15 4.25
C LEU A 208 6.13 -16.19 5.20
N ILE A 209 7.45 -16.35 5.15
CA ILE A 209 8.21 -17.33 5.96
C ILE A 209 8.65 -16.72 7.30
N ASP A 210 8.40 -15.42 7.51
CA ASP A 210 8.86 -14.68 8.72
C ASP A 210 10.40 -14.68 8.86
N ASP A 211 11.14 -14.97 7.78
CA ASP A 211 12.58 -15.22 7.78
C ASP A 211 13.43 -13.93 7.74
N ARG A 212 12.85 -12.80 7.31
CA ARG A 212 13.49 -11.48 7.50
C ARG A 212 13.43 -10.97 8.94
N SER A 213 12.82 -11.76 9.82
CA SER A 213 12.92 -11.65 11.27
C SER A 213 14.14 -12.39 11.82
N ASP A 214 14.91 -13.12 10.98
CA ASP A 214 16.14 -13.77 11.42
C ASP A 214 17.26 -12.73 11.62
N VAL A 215 17.11 -12.01 12.72
CA VAL A 215 18.14 -11.16 13.30
C VAL A 215 19.08 -11.99 14.17
N SER A 216 19.10 -13.33 14.11
CA SER A 216 19.94 -14.15 15.01
C SER A 216 21.42 -13.86 14.81
N ALA A 217 21.85 -13.67 13.56
CA ALA A 217 23.22 -13.24 13.26
C ALA A 217 23.51 -11.84 13.82
N LEU A 218 22.56 -10.89 13.70
CA LEU A 218 22.69 -9.55 14.27
C LEU A 218 22.68 -9.58 15.81
N ARG A 219 21.84 -10.42 16.41
CA ARG A 219 21.69 -10.62 17.86
C ARG A 219 22.95 -11.22 18.47
N ALA A 220 23.62 -12.12 17.75
CA ALA A 220 24.85 -12.75 18.21
C ALA A 220 26.02 -11.76 18.29
N VAL A 221 26.09 -10.79 17.38
CA VAL A 221 27.24 -9.87 17.27
C VAL A 221 26.94 -8.47 17.83
N TYR A 222 25.70 -7.99 17.71
CA TYR A 222 25.23 -6.65 18.07
C TYR A 222 23.86 -6.71 18.80
N PRO A 223 23.79 -7.28 20.02
CA PRO A 223 22.53 -7.53 20.73
C PRO A 223 21.73 -6.26 21.08
N ASP A 224 22.40 -5.16 21.46
CA ASP A 224 21.74 -3.91 21.81
C ASP A 224 21.07 -3.24 20.60
N LEU A 225 21.78 -3.24 19.46
CA LEU A 225 21.25 -2.70 18.20
C LEU A 225 20.10 -3.57 17.68
N CYS A 226 20.20 -4.90 17.82
CA CYS A 226 19.10 -5.82 17.52
C CYS A 226 17.85 -5.50 18.35
N THR A 227 18.02 -5.31 19.67
CA THR A 227 16.91 -5.01 20.59
C THR A 227 16.23 -3.68 20.25
N LYS A 228 17.03 -2.64 19.98
CA LYS A 228 16.53 -1.34 19.51
C LYS A 228 15.75 -1.48 18.20
N TYR A 229 16.30 -2.22 17.24
CA TYR A 229 15.66 -2.48 15.96
C TYR A 229 14.31 -3.19 16.12
N GLU A 230 14.25 -4.23 16.94
CA GLU A 230 13.01 -4.98 17.20
C GLU A 230 11.94 -4.12 17.90
N SER A 231 12.33 -3.32 18.89
CA SER A 231 11.42 -2.42 19.60
C SER A 231 10.81 -1.34 18.68
N LEU A 232 11.64 -0.67 17.87
CA LEU A 232 11.17 0.36 16.95
C LEU A 232 10.25 -0.21 15.87
N ARG A 233 10.52 -1.46 15.44
CA ARG A 233 9.62 -2.16 14.52
C ARG A 233 8.27 -2.44 15.16
N GLU A 234 8.25 -2.94 16.39
CA GLU A 234 6.98 -3.28 17.06
C GLU A 234 6.09 -2.03 17.19
N GLU A 235 6.70 -0.90 17.52
CA GLU A 235 6.04 0.40 17.66
C GLU A 235 5.43 0.90 16.33
N VAL A 236 6.21 0.94 15.24
CA VAL A 236 5.74 1.37 13.90
C VAL A 236 4.66 0.45 13.32
N ASN A 237 4.49 -0.76 13.84
CA ASN A 237 3.47 -1.69 13.35
C ASN A 237 2.27 -1.82 14.30
N THR A 238 2.32 -1.20 15.48
CA THR A 238 1.19 -1.22 16.41
C THR A 238 0.08 -0.31 15.90
N PRO A 239 -1.15 -0.82 15.66
CA PRO A 239 -2.24 0.01 15.22
C PRO A 239 -2.56 1.07 16.28
N ILE A 240 -2.57 2.34 15.87
CA ILE A 240 -3.07 3.43 16.72
C ILE A 240 -4.56 3.17 16.95
N LYS A 241 -4.91 2.70 18.15
CA LYS A 241 -6.30 2.35 18.50
C LYS A 241 -7.15 3.62 18.42
N SER A 242 -8.28 3.53 17.71
CA SER A 242 -9.15 4.69 17.44
C SER A 242 -9.99 5.14 18.65
N ASN A 243 -9.83 4.54 19.83
CA ASN A 243 -10.73 4.79 20.95
C ASN A 243 -10.20 5.82 21.94
N THR A 244 -10.92 6.95 21.93
CA THR A 244 -11.10 7.96 22.98
C THR A 244 -9.90 8.88 23.25
N ASP A 245 -10.12 10.15 22.92
CA ASP A 245 -9.27 11.35 23.08
C ASP A 245 -8.36 11.69 21.87
N GLN A 246 -8.73 12.78 21.20
CA GLN A 246 -8.03 13.40 20.07
C GLN A 246 -6.59 13.78 20.43
N ARG A 247 -6.34 14.18 21.68
CA ARG A 247 -5.01 14.55 22.16
C ARG A 247 -4.11 13.33 22.30
N LEU A 248 -4.64 12.22 22.82
CA LEU A 248 -3.91 10.96 22.90
C LEU A 248 -3.61 10.39 21.52
N ARG A 249 -4.55 10.57 20.58
CA ARG A 249 -4.34 10.19 19.18
C ARG A 249 -3.22 11.03 18.54
N GLN A 250 -3.20 12.34 18.74
CA GLN A 250 -2.15 13.22 18.22
C GLN A 250 -0.77 12.84 18.77
N ILE A 251 -0.67 12.58 20.07
CA ILE A 251 0.59 12.14 20.70
C ILE A 251 1.05 10.79 20.14
N ALA A 252 0.12 9.85 19.95
CA ALA A 252 0.44 8.55 19.35
C ALA A 252 0.93 8.68 17.90
N LEU A 253 0.45 9.69 17.16
CA LEU A 253 0.86 9.97 15.79
C LEU A 253 2.24 10.61 15.70
N GLU A 254 2.51 11.58 16.57
CA GLU A 254 3.85 12.18 16.69
C GLU A 254 4.88 11.09 17.00
N ARG A 255 4.58 10.22 17.98
CA ARG A 255 5.46 9.11 18.32
C ARG A 255 5.61 8.08 17.19
N PHE A 256 4.53 7.79 16.46
CA PHE A 256 4.58 6.89 15.31
C PHE A 256 5.52 7.41 14.21
N SER A 257 5.42 8.70 13.88
CA SER A 257 6.30 9.35 12.89
C SER A 257 7.76 9.35 13.35
N GLU A 258 8.03 9.66 14.62
CA GLU A 258 9.37 9.57 15.21
C GLU A 258 9.93 8.15 15.13
N ALA A 259 9.12 7.15 15.49
CA ALA A 259 9.52 5.75 15.44
C ALA A 259 9.87 5.27 14.02
N ILE A 260 9.16 5.78 12.98
CA ILE A 260 9.51 5.51 11.58
C ILE A 260 10.91 6.07 11.27
N GLU A 261 11.18 7.32 11.64
CA GLU A 261 12.46 7.96 11.37
C GLU A 261 13.61 7.28 12.13
N GLU A 262 13.39 6.93 13.39
CA GLU A 262 14.32 6.19 14.23
C GLU A 262 14.61 4.79 13.64
N LEU A 263 13.58 4.11 13.12
CA LEU A 263 13.73 2.80 12.47
C LEU A 263 14.53 2.88 11.17
N GLU A 264 14.34 3.93 10.37
CA GLU A 264 15.12 4.17 9.15
C GLU A 264 16.60 4.39 9.48
N LYS A 265 16.89 5.26 10.44
CA LYS A 265 18.25 5.50 10.93
C LYS A 265 18.88 4.22 11.49
N CYS A 266 18.14 3.45 12.27
CA CYS A 266 18.60 2.18 12.82
C CYS A 266 18.91 1.16 11.71
N THR A 267 18.08 1.09 10.67
CA THR A 267 18.31 0.21 9.51
C THR A 267 19.57 0.61 8.74
N GLU A 268 19.82 1.92 8.57
CA GLU A 268 21.04 2.42 7.96
C GLU A 268 22.28 2.14 8.80
N GLU A 269 22.18 2.26 10.12
CA GLU A 269 23.25 1.94 11.07
C GLU A 269 23.65 0.46 10.96
N ILE A 270 22.67 -0.46 10.93
CA ILE A 270 22.93 -1.89 10.71
C ILE A 270 23.65 -2.11 9.37
N ARG A 271 23.25 -1.41 8.31
CA ARG A 271 23.87 -1.51 6.98
C ARG A 271 25.30 -0.96 6.90
N ARG A 272 25.77 -0.23 7.91
CA ARG A 272 27.18 0.22 7.98
C ARG A 272 28.09 -0.80 8.65
N LEU A 273 27.52 -1.83 9.30
CA LEU A 273 28.30 -2.85 10.00
C LEU A 273 28.94 -3.85 9.02
N PRO A 274 30.14 -4.39 9.35
CA PRO A 274 30.75 -5.47 8.60
C PRO A 274 29.80 -6.67 8.52
N GLN A 275 29.70 -7.31 7.35
CA GLN A 275 28.80 -8.45 7.07
C GLN A 275 27.29 -8.13 6.99
N PHE A 276 26.84 -6.94 7.42
CA PHE A 276 25.43 -6.53 7.37
C PHE A 276 25.14 -5.44 6.32
N SER A 277 26.08 -5.15 5.41
CA SER A 277 25.90 -4.14 4.34
C SER A 277 24.70 -4.40 3.42
N ARG A 278 24.29 -5.67 3.32
CA ARG A 278 23.09 -6.12 2.61
C ARG A 278 21.88 -6.36 3.52
N PHE A 279 21.87 -5.89 4.77
CA PHE A 279 20.74 -6.06 5.67
C PHE A 279 19.44 -5.56 5.01
N GLN A 280 18.52 -6.50 4.83
CA GLN A 280 17.23 -6.33 4.13
C GLN A 280 17.31 -5.94 2.65
N LYS A 281 18.45 -6.12 1.99
CA LYS A 281 18.61 -6.01 0.53
C LYS A 281 18.47 -7.39 -0.14
N ALA A 282 18.20 -7.41 -1.44
CA ALA A 282 18.19 -8.66 -2.23
C ALA A 282 19.61 -9.20 -2.47
N LEU A 283 19.75 -10.41 -3.01
CA LEU A 283 21.02 -10.92 -3.55
C LEU A 283 21.41 -10.16 -4.83
N ALA A 284 22.71 -9.99 -5.08
CA ALA A 284 23.21 -9.41 -6.33
C ALA A 284 23.25 -10.44 -7.47
N ILE A 285 23.28 -9.96 -8.72
CA ILE A 285 23.37 -10.81 -9.93
C ILE A 285 24.62 -11.69 -9.89
N GLU A 286 25.77 -11.14 -9.48
CA GLU A 286 27.03 -11.88 -9.41
C GLU A 286 26.98 -13.00 -8.36
N GLU A 287 26.22 -12.81 -7.29
CA GLU A 287 26.00 -13.81 -6.24
C GLU A 287 25.05 -14.90 -6.72
N MET A 288 23.96 -14.53 -7.40
CA MET A 288 23.05 -15.48 -8.04
C MET A 288 23.76 -16.34 -9.09
N GLN A 289 24.65 -15.74 -9.89
CA GLN A 289 25.48 -16.43 -10.87
C GLN A 289 26.50 -17.38 -10.23
N LYS A 290 27.08 -17.00 -9.08
CA LYS A 290 27.94 -17.90 -8.30
C LYS A 290 27.15 -19.09 -7.75
N CYS A 291 25.93 -18.87 -7.26
CA CYS A 291 25.05 -19.96 -6.82
C CYS A 291 24.63 -20.88 -7.97
N SER A 292 24.53 -20.37 -9.20
CA SER A 292 24.24 -21.19 -10.39
C SER A 292 25.43 -22.02 -10.88
N ALA A 293 26.62 -21.86 -10.29
CA ALA A 293 27.78 -22.67 -10.65
C ALA A 293 27.58 -24.16 -10.31
N GLU A 294 26.67 -24.46 -9.39
CA GLU A 294 26.30 -25.83 -8.98
C GLU A 294 25.08 -26.38 -9.75
N GLY A 295 24.46 -25.59 -10.64
CA GLY A 295 23.32 -26.01 -11.48
C GLY A 295 22.52 -24.84 -12.10
N CYS A 296 21.77 -25.13 -13.17
CA CYS A 296 20.91 -24.13 -13.83
C CYS A 296 19.76 -23.67 -12.93
N ILE A 297 19.61 -22.36 -12.74
CA ILE A 297 18.43 -21.76 -12.13
C ILE A 297 17.42 -21.47 -13.23
N ILE A 298 16.31 -22.21 -13.28
CA ILE A 298 15.21 -21.98 -14.20
C ILE A 298 14.06 -21.31 -13.42
N VAL A 299 13.80 -20.04 -13.72
CA VAL A 299 12.64 -19.31 -13.16
C VAL A 299 11.48 -19.41 -14.15
N MET A 300 10.54 -20.33 -13.89
CA MET A 300 9.35 -20.51 -14.73
C MET A 300 8.18 -19.69 -14.20
N ARG A 301 7.57 -18.90 -15.07
CA ARG A 301 6.29 -18.23 -14.81
C ARG A 301 5.15 -19.24 -15.01
N THR A 302 4.56 -19.75 -13.93
CA THR A 302 3.25 -20.42 -14.02
C THR A 302 2.18 -19.34 -13.96
N ALA A 303 1.66 -18.92 -15.12
CA ALA A 303 0.44 -18.13 -15.15
C ALA A 303 -0.73 -19.05 -14.76
N LEU A 304 -1.20 -18.96 -13.51
CA LEU A 304 -2.54 -19.44 -13.20
C LEU A 304 -3.51 -18.42 -13.79
N THR A 305 -4.06 -18.79 -14.94
CA THR A 305 -5.22 -18.13 -15.53
C THR A 305 -6.44 -18.73 -14.85
N GLU A 306 -7.09 -17.94 -13.99
CA GLU A 306 -8.50 -18.12 -13.60
C GLU A 306 -9.19 -16.76 -13.57
#